data_AF-A0AAD9ZXY4-F1
#
_entry.id   AF-A0AAD9ZXY4-F1
#
_cell.length_a   1.000
_cell.length_b   1.000
_cell.length_c   1.000
_cell.angle_alpha   90.00
_cell.angle_beta   90.00
_cell.angle_gamma   90.00
#
_symmetry.space_group_name_H-M   'P 1'
#
loop_
_entity.id
_entity.type
_entity.pdbx_description
1 polymer ?
#
loop_
_entity_poly.entity_id
_entity_poly.type
_entity_poly.pdbx_seq_one_letter_code
_entity_poly.pdbx_strand_id
1 'polypeptide(L)'
;MIRKEESDVVFRATNGKWRAVVVEIARMHKTGRPVLVGTTSVEQSDSLSQQLQEAGIPHEVLNAKPENVEREAEIVAQSGRLGAVTIATNMAGRGTDIILGGNAEFMARLKLREMLMPRVVKPAEGLFVSVKKPPSKKTWKVWLVLFFGI
;
A
#
# COMPACT_ATOMS: atom_id res chain seq x y z
N MET A 1 -17.47 14.80 -11.99
CA MET A 1 -16.13 14.95 -11.37
C MET A 1 -16.27 15.99 -10.27
N ILE A 2 -15.96 15.64 -9.01
CA ILE A 2 -16.15 16.52 -7.82
C ILE A 2 -14.81 16.95 -7.18
N ARG A 3 -13.69 16.70 -7.86
CA ARG A 3 -12.36 17.08 -7.39
C ARG A 3 -12.27 18.61 -7.33
N LYS A 4 -11.80 19.13 -6.20
CA LYS A 4 -11.44 20.55 -6.05
C LYS A 4 -9.97 20.73 -6.44
N GLU A 5 -9.72 21.66 -7.35
CA GLU A 5 -8.39 22.09 -7.75
C GLU A 5 -8.15 23.46 -7.12
N GLU A 6 -7.20 23.53 -6.20
CA GLU A 6 -6.84 24.76 -5.50
C GLU A 6 -5.86 25.57 -6.36
N SER A 7 -5.82 26.89 -6.17
CA SER A 7 -4.87 27.77 -6.87
C SER A 7 -3.43 27.53 -6.44
N ASP A 8 -2.48 27.74 -7.36
CA ASP A 8 -1.06 27.60 -7.10
C ASP A 8 -0.56 28.57 -6.00
N VAL A 9 0.35 28.09 -5.17
CA VAL A 9 1.03 28.88 -4.13
C VAL A 9 2.51 29.03 -4.49
N VAL A 10 2.94 30.27 -4.74
CA VAL A 10 4.31 30.57 -5.20
C VAL A 10 5.14 31.14 -4.05
N PHE A 11 6.35 30.61 -3.89
CA PHE A 11 7.30 31.04 -2.85
C PHE A 11 8.54 31.65 -3.47
N ARG A 12 9.06 32.73 -2.86
CA ARG A 12 10.29 33.39 -3.30
C ARG A 12 11.54 32.49 -3.14
N ALA A 13 11.60 31.71 -2.07
CA ALA A 13 12.75 30.87 -1.74
C ALA A 13 12.36 29.39 -1.65
N THR A 14 13.20 28.52 -2.21
CA THR A 14 13.02 27.06 -2.22
C THR A 14 12.88 26.49 -0.80
N ASN A 15 13.69 26.97 0.14
CA ASN A 15 13.61 26.53 1.55
C ASN A 15 12.31 26.97 2.23
N GLY A 16 11.71 28.09 1.79
CA GLY A 16 10.39 28.52 2.24
C GLY A 16 9.30 27.59 1.71
N LYS A 17 9.39 27.24 0.42
CA LYS A 17 8.48 26.29 -0.24
C LYS A 17 8.44 24.94 0.49
N TRP A 18 9.60 24.31 0.72
CA TRP A 18 9.66 22.99 1.32
C TRP A 18 9.16 22.97 2.77
N ARG A 19 9.50 23.97 3.58
CA ARG A 19 8.95 24.11 4.93
C ARG A 19 7.42 24.25 4.92
N ALA A 20 6.87 25.05 4.01
CA ALA A 20 5.43 25.19 3.88
C ALA A 20 4.76 23.86 3.47
N VAL A 21 5.38 23.12 2.54
CA VAL A 21 4.91 21.79 2.12
C VAL A 21 4.91 20.81 3.30
N VAL A 22 5.99 20.75 4.09
CA VAL A 22 6.08 19.87 5.27
C VAL A 22 5.00 20.21 6.31
N VAL A 23 4.78 21.50 6.58
CA VAL A 23 3.72 21.95 7.51
C VAL A 23 2.33 21.51 7.02
N GLU A 24 2.07 21.64 5.72
CA GLU A 24 0.78 21.27 5.14
C GLU A 24 0.57 19.74 5.13
N ILE A 25 1.62 18.96 4.83
CA ILE A 25 1.61 17.50 4.96
C ILE A 25 1.33 17.10 6.42
N ALA A 26 2.01 17.72 7.38
CA ALA A 26 1.81 17.44 8.81
C ALA A 26 0.36 17.69 9.24
N ARG A 27 -0.24 18.80 8.77
CA ARG A 27 -1.63 19.15 9.02
C ARG A 27 -2.59 18.11 8.44
N MET A 28 -2.40 17.72 7.18
CA MET A 28 -3.22 16.70 6.52
C MET A 28 -3.07 15.32 7.16
N HIS A 29 -1.83 14.90 7.43
CA HIS A 29 -1.51 13.65 8.12
C HIS A 29 -2.19 13.57 9.49
N LYS A 30 -2.13 14.65 10.28
CA LYS A 30 -2.81 14.74 11.59
C LYS A 30 -4.33 14.60 11.50
N THR A 31 -4.93 15.05 10.40
CA THR A 31 -6.38 14.85 10.14
C THR A 31 -6.71 13.50 9.52
N GLY A 32 -5.71 12.64 9.26
CA GLY A 32 -5.89 11.34 8.63
C GLY A 32 -6.11 11.38 7.12
N ARG A 33 -5.96 12.55 6.47
CA ARG A 33 -6.13 12.65 5.02
C ARG A 33 -4.91 12.05 4.31
N PRO A 34 -5.08 11.12 3.34
CA PRO A 34 -3.97 10.63 2.53
C PRO A 34 -3.38 11.75 1.66
N VAL A 35 -2.05 11.77 1.54
CA VAL A 35 -1.30 12.79 0.80
C VAL A 35 -0.34 12.12 -0.18
N LEU A 36 -0.41 12.56 -1.45
CA LEU A 36 0.59 12.24 -2.47
C LEU A 36 1.33 13.52 -2.88
N VAL A 37 2.65 13.49 -2.83
CA VAL A 37 3.51 14.62 -3.19
C VAL A 37 4.31 14.27 -4.43
N GLY A 38 4.17 15.07 -5.49
CA GLY A 38 4.97 14.96 -6.70
C GLY A 38 6.22 15.82 -6.62
N THR A 39 7.39 15.25 -6.91
CA THR A 39 8.66 15.97 -7.06
C THR A 39 9.20 15.81 -8.49
N THR A 40 10.12 16.67 -8.92
CA THR A 40 10.70 16.59 -10.27
C THR A 40 12.01 15.80 -10.32
N SER A 41 12.69 15.64 -9.20
CA SER A 41 13.99 14.96 -9.11
C SER A 41 14.10 14.12 -7.85
N VAL A 42 14.95 13.09 -7.89
CA VAL A 42 15.16 12.15 -6.79
C VAL A 42 15.76 12.88 -5.58
N GLU A 43 16.66 13.84 -5.82
CA GLU A 43 17.31 14.62 -4.75
C GLU A 43 16.29 15.45 -3.97
N GLN A 44 15.25 15.96 -4.65
CA GLN A 44 14.16 16.67 -3.98
C GLN A 44 13.31 15.71 -3.14
N SER A 45 13.05 14.51 -3.64
CA SER A 45 12.32 13.46 -2.92
C SER A 45 13.06 13.05 -1.65
N ASP A 46 14.37 12.83 -1.75
CA ASP A 46 15.22 12.45 -0.62
C ASP A 46 15.32 13.59 0.40
N SER A 47 15.48 14.84 -0.04
CA SER A 47 15.50 16.00 0.84
C SER A 47 14.17 16.21 1.57
N LEU A 48 13.04 15.99 0.89
CA LEU A 48 11.72 16.04 1.52
C LEU A 48 11.52 14.87 2.50
N SER A 49 11.99 13.68 2.12
CA SER A 49 11.93 12.48 2.97
C SER A 49 12.65 12.70 4.30
N GLN A 50 13.85 13.29 4.27
CA GLN A 50 14.59 13.63 5.49
C GLN A 50 13.81 14.61 6.37
N GLN A 51 13.24 15.68 5.80
CA GLN A 51 12.45 16.65 6.56
C GLN A 51 11.18 16.02 7.18
N LEU A 52 10.52 15.10 6.46
CA LEU A 52 9.36 14.38 7.00
C LEU A 52 9.78 13.40 8.11
N GLN A 53 10.95 12.77 7.99
CA GLN A 53 11.50 11.90 9.02
C GLN A 53 11.83 12.67 10.30
N GLU A 54 12.44 13.86 10.18
CA GLU A 54 12.67 14.78 11.29
C GLU A 54 11.37 15.24 11.96
N ALA A 55 10.31 15.42 11.16
CA ALA A 55 8.97 15.73 11.65
C ALA A 55 8.21 14.53 12.23
N GLY A 56 8.79 13.32 12.18
CA GLY A 56 8.18 12.09 12.71
C GLY A 56 7.01 11.57 11.87
N ILE A 57 6.93 11.93 10.58
CA ILE A 57 5.83 11.55 9.70
C ILE A 57 6.24 10.31 8.88
N PRO A 58 5.58 9.15 9.07
CA PRO A 58 5.83 7.97 8.27
C PRO A 58 5.40 8.22 6.83
N HIS A 59 6.28 7.90 5.88
CA HIS A 59 6.06 8.14 4.47
C HIS A 59 6.77 7.08 3.63
N GLU A 60 6.30 6.90 2.40
CA GLU A 60 6.90 6.03 1.38
C GLU A 60 7.43 6.86 0.21
N VAL A 61 8.56 6.45 -0.38
CA VAL A 61 9.20 7.16 -1.50
C VAL A 61 9.24 6.26 -2.73
N LEU A 62 8.77 6.78 -3.87
CA LEU A 62 8.77 6.12 -5.16
C LEU A 62 9.77 6.82 -6.09
N ASN A 63 10.70 6.05 -6.64
CA ASN A 63 11.86 6.54 -7.39
C ASN A 63 11.86 6.09 -8.87
N ALA A 64 10.79 5.43 -9.34
CA ALA A 64 10.61 5.00 -10.72
C ALA A 64 11.74 4.09 -11.25
N LYS A 65 12.35 3.29 -10.36
CA LYS A 65 13.37 2.31 -10.77
C LYS A 65 12.68 1.10 -11.39
N PRO A 66 13.08 0.63 -12.59
CA PRO A 66 12.43 -0.50 -13.28
C PRO A 66 12.32 -1.76 -12.43
N GLU A 67 13.32 -2.03 -11.60
CA GLU A 67 13.38 -3.21 -10.72
C GLU A 67 12.35 -3.15 -9.58
N ASN A 68 11.84 -1.95 -9.28
CA ASN A 68 10.90 -1.72 -8.18
C ASN A 68 9.46 -1.51 -8.65
N VAL A 69 9.15 -1.62 -9.95
CA VAL A 69 7.83 -1.27 -10.48
C VAL A 69 6.70 -2.05 -9.81
N GLU A 70 6.87 -3.36 -9.59
CA GLU A 70 5.85 -4.18 -8.90
C GLU A 70 5.65 -3.72 -7.44
N ARG A 71 6.74 -3.45 -6.73
CA ARG A 71 6.70 -2.98 -5.35
C ARG A 71 6.12 -1.57 -5.25
N GLU A 72 6.49 -0.67 -6.15
CA GLU A 72 5.96 0.69 -6.21
C GLU A 72 4.46 0.67 -6.49
N ALA A 73 3.97 -0.23 -7.36
CA ALA A 73 2.55 -0.42 -7.59
C ALA A 73 1.82 -0.87 -6.31
N GLU A 74 2.40 -1.80 -5.53
CA GLU A 74 1.83 -2.20 -4.23
C GLU A 74 1.74 -1.03 -3.25
N ILE A 75 2.76 -0.17 -3.21
CA ILE A 75 2.77 1.03 -2.36
C ILE A 75 1.69 2.01 -2.80
N VAL A 76 1.60 2.31 -4.10
CA VAL A 76 0.63 3.26 -4.68
C VAL A 76 -0.81 2.81 -4.41
N ALA A 77 -1.09 1.51 -4.56
CA ALA A 77 -2.39 0.94 -4.25
C ALA A 77 -2.79 1.11 -2.76
N GLN A 78 -1.80 1.32 -1.87
CA GLN A 78 -2.00 1.54 -0.44
C GLN A 78 -1.94 3.02 -0.03
N SER A 79 -1.55 3.93 -0.92
CA SER A 79 -1.43 5.37 -0.64
C SER A 79 -2.77 6.05 -0.30
N GLY A 80 -3.90 5.44 -0.61
CA GLY A 80 -5.23 5.94 -0.27
C GLY A 80 -5.67 5.66 1.18
N ARG A 81 -4.82 5.04 2.01
CA ARG A 81 -5.13 4.73 3.41
C ARG A 81 -5.14 5.97 4.31
N LEU A 82 -5.85 5.87 5.43
CA LEU A 82 -5.94 6.95 6.41
C LEU A 82 -4.54 7.32 6.92
N GLY A 83 -4.18 8.60 6.77
CA GLY A 83 -2.89 9.15 7.17
C GLY A 83 -1.69 8.71 6.31
N ALA A 84 -1.89 8.01 5.18
CA ALA A 84 -0.78 7.62 4.33
C ALA A 84 -0.14 8.84 3.65
N VAL A 85 1.20 8.89 3.64
CA VAL A 85 1.98 9.91 2.94
C VAL A 85 2.88 9.21 1.93
N THR A 86 2.81 9.63 0.67
CA THR A 86 3.62 9.05 -0.40
C THR A 86 4.28 10.15 -1.22
N ILE A 87 5.59 10.04 -1.42
CA ILE A 87 6.38 10.92 -2.28
C ILE A 87 6.63 10.18 -3.59
N ALA A 88 6.26 10.78 -4.70
CA ALA A 88 6.45 10.24 -6.04
C ALA A 88 7.37 11.16 -6.86
N THR A 89 8.49 10.60 -7.32
CA THR A 89 9.38 11.31 -8.25
C THR A 89 8.85 11.22 -9.67
N ASN A 90 8.62 12.35 -10.32
CA ASN A 90 8.04 12.45 -11.66
C ASN A 90 6.69 11.72 -11.78
N MET A 91 6.66 10.63 -12.56
CA MET A 91 5.48 9.78 -12.78
C MET A 91 5.67 8.39 -12.16
N ALA A 92 6.44 8.27 -11.07
CA ALA A 92 6.54 7.02 -10.32
C ALA A 92 5.13 6.56 -9.89
N GLY A 93 4.81 5.28 -10.08
CA GLY A 93 3.47 4.74 -9.85
C GLY A 93 2.44 4.98 -10.96
N ARG A 94 2.85 5.50 -12.13
CA ARG A 94 1.95 5.63 -13.29
C ARG A 94 1.35 4.28 -13.70
N GLY A 95 0.05 4.27 -13.93
CA GLY A 95 -0.70 3.07 -14.33
C GLY A 95 -1.22 2.23 -13.17
N THR A 96 -1.02 2.69 -11.92
CA THR A 96 -1.64 2.09 -10.73
C THR A 96 -2.65 3.07 -10.11
N ASP A 97 -3.88 2.61 -9.91
CA ASP A 97 -4.93 3.44 -9.31
C ASP A 97 -4.77 3.53 -7.78
N ILE A 98 -4.98 4.73 -7.24
CA ILE A 98 -4.99 4.97 -5.79
C ILE A 98 -6.42 4.79 -5.29
N ILE A 99 -6.66 3.68 -4.60
CA ILE A 99 -7.97 3.36 -4.02
C ILE A 99 -8.07 3.95 -2.61
N LEU A 100 -9.03 4.86 -2.39
CA LEU A 100 -9.28 5.43 -1.07
C LEU A 100 -9.75 4.35 -0.08
N GLY A 101 -9.20 4.37 1.14
CA GLY A 101 -9.39 3.32 2.14
C GLY A 101 -8.43 2.12 1.96
N GLY A 102 -7.66 2.09 0.87
CA GLY A 102 -6.77 1.00 0.51
C GLY A 102 -7.50 -0.27 0.05
N ASN A 103 -6.74 -1.34 -0.20
CA ASN A 103 -7.30 -2.62 -0.62
C ASN A 103 -7.83 -3.43 0.58
N ALA A 104 -9.15 -3.46 0.77
CA ALA A 104 -9.81 -4.17 1.87
C ALA A 104 -9.54 -5.69 1.88
N GLU A 105 -9.48 -6.34 0.70
CA GLU A 105 -9.21 -7.76 0.59
C GLU A 105 -7.78 -8.10 1.05
N PHE A 106 -6.80 -7.30 0.62
CA PHE A 106 -5.43 -7.43 1.06
C PHE A 106 -5.32 -7.26 2.59
N MET A 107 -6.00 -6.25 3.15
CA MET A 107 -6.02 -6.01 4.59
C MET A 107 -6.64 -7.19 5.37
N ALA A 108 -7.77 -7.72 4.89
CA ALA A 108 -8.42 -8.87 5.51
C ALA A 108 -7.50 -10.10 5.52
N ARG A 109 -6.84 -10.39 4.40
CA ARG A 109 -5.88 -11.50 4.30
C ARG A 109 -4.69 -11.30 5.24
N LEU A 110 -4.12 -10.09 5.29
CA LEU A 110 -2.99 -9.77 6.16
C LEU A 110 -3.37 -9.92 7.64
N LYS A 111 -4.54 -9.41 8.04
CA LYS A 111 -5.03 -9.49 9.41
C LYS A 111 -5.35 -10.93 9.82
N LEU A 112 -5.99 -11.70 8.93
CA LEU A 112 -6.21 -13.14 9.14
C LEU A 112 -4.89 -13.88 9.32
N ARG A 113 -3.89 -13.59 8.49
CA ARG A 113 -2.56 -14.19 8.61
C ARG A 113 -1.91 -13.85 9.95
N GLU A 114 -1.93 -12.59 10.37
CA GLU A 114 -1.38 -12.15 11.66
C GLU A 114 -2.05 -12.87 12.84
N MET A 115 -3.39 -12.97 12.83
CA MET A 115 -4.16 -13.63 13.89
C MET A 115 -4.01 -15.15 13.91
N LEU A 116 -3.88 -15.78 12.74
CA LEU A 116 -3.91 -17.23 12.59
C LEU A 116 -2.51 -17.86 12.55
N MET A 117 -1.46 -17.15 12.11
CA MET A 117 -0.10 -17.70 12.04
C MET A 117 0.39 -18.28 13.37
N PRO A 118 0.23 -17.61 14.53
CA PRO A 118 0.67 -18.17 15.82
C PRO A 118 -0.10 -19.42 16.25
N ARG A 119 -1.32 -19.63 15.72
CA ARG A 119 -2.19 -20.75 16.08
C ARG A 119 -2.03 -21.95 15.14
N VAL A 120 -1.72 -21.69 13.87
CA VAL A 120 -1.59 -22.72 12.83
C VAL A 120 -0.17 -23.29 12.78
N VAL A 121 0.85 -22.47 13.07
CA VAL A 121 2.25 -22.88 13.06
C VAL A 121 2.76 -22.86 14.50
N LYS A 122 2.88 -24.04 15.13
CA LYS A 122 3.71 -24.18 16.34
C LYS A 122 5.17 -24.17 15.88
N PRO A 123 6.02 -23.25 16.36
CA PRO A 123 7.44 -23.33 16.07
C PRO A 123 8.00 -24.56 16.79
N ALA A 124 8.17 -25.66 16.06
CA ALA A 124 9.09 -26.70 16.49
C ALA A 124 10.50 -26.15 16.27
N GLU A 125 11.37 -26.30 17.27
CA GLU A 125 12.77 -25.89 17.20
C GLU A 125 13.40 -26.41 15.89
N GLY A 126 13.71 -25.50 14.98
CA GLY A 126 14.65 -25.76 13.88
C GLY A 126 14.12 -26.17 12.50
N LEU A 127 12.83 -26.34 12.23
CA LEU A 127 12.39 -26.59 10.84
C LEU A 127 10.94 -26.15 10.57
N PHE A 128 10.74 -25.27 9.58
CA PHE A 128 9.42 -24.88 9.09
C PHE A 128 8.77 -26.05 8.34
N VAL A 129 7.93 -26.84 9.01
CA VAL A 129 7.10 -27.84 8.33
C VAL A 129 5.68 -27.28 8.14
N SER A 130 5.42 -26.75 6.95
CA SER A 130 4.05 -26.48 6.50
C SER A 130 3.36 -27.83 6.25
N VAL A 131 2.61 -28.32 7.24
CA VAL A 131 1.77 -29.51 7.05
C VAL A 131 0.58 -29.11 6.19
N LYS A 132 0.69 -29.26 4.87
CA LYS A 132 -0.48 -29.27 3.98
C LYS A 132 -1.37 -30.44 4.40
N LYS A 133 -2.48 -30.14 5.06
CA LYS A 133 -3.55 -31.12 5.27
C LYS A 133 -4.08 -31.48 3.87
N PRO A 134 -3.98 -32.75 3.42
CA PRO A 134 -4.49 -33.11 2.11
C PRO A 134 -5.99 -32.79 2.04
N PRO A 135 -6.51 -32.29 0.89
CA PRO A 135 -7.92 -31.99 0.75
C PRO A 135 -8.73 -33.25 1.05
N SER A 136 -9.81 -33.11 1.84
CA SER A 136 -10.67 -34.24 2.17
C SER A 136 -11.20 -34.86 0.88
N LYS A 137 -10.95 -36.15 0.65
CA LYS A 137 -11.56 -36.90 -0.45
C LYS A 137 -13.07 -36.88 -0.24
N LYS A 138 -13.79 -36.00 -0.94
CA LYS A 138 -15.25 -36.10 -1.07
C LYS A 138 -15.52 -37.27 -2.02
N THR A 139 -15.83 -38.42 -1.46
CA THR A 139 -16.40 -39.55 -2.21
C THR A 139 -17.85 -39.22 -2.52
N TRP A 140 -18.11 -38.69 -3.72
CA TRP A 140 -19.47 -38.66 -4.25
C TRP A 140 -19.83 -40.08 -4.68
N LYS A 141 -20.69 -40.76 -3.92
CA LYS A 141 -21.35 -41.99 -4.40
C LYS A 141 -22.36 -41.57 -5.47
N VAL A 142 -21.98 -41.69 -6.73
CA VAL A 142 -22.92 -41.60 -7.85
C VAL A 142 -23.71 -42.90 -7.87
N TRP A 143 -25.02 -42.83 -7.60
CA TRP A 143 -25.92 -43.97 -7.80
C TRP A 143 -26.19 -44.12 -9.29
N LEU A 144 -25.54 -45.11 -9.91
CA LEU A 144 -25.73 -45.46 -11.31
C LEU A 144 -26.91 -46.43 -11.45
N VAL A 145 -28.13 -45.97 -11.16
CA VAL A 145 -29.37 -46.69 -11.50
C VAL A 145 -30.43 -45.65 -11.83
N LEU A 146 -30.52 -45.24 -13.11
CA LEU A 146 -31.73 -44.65 -13.73
C LEU A 146 -31.57 -44.32 -15.24
N PHE A 147 -30.82 -45.11 -16.02
CA PHE A 147 -30.79 -44.96 -17.48
C PHE A 147 -30.69 -46.30 -18.23
N PHE A 148 -31.58 -47.24 -17.90
CA PHE A 148 -32.00 -48.29 -18.83
C PHE A 148 -33.51 -48.43 -18.71
N GLY A 149 -34.22 -47.92 -19.72
CA GLY A 149 -35.67 -47.86 -19.73
C GLY A 149 -36.24 -46.98 -20.84
N ILE A 150 -35.71 -47.10 -22.06
CA ILE A 150 -36.44 -46.98 -23.34
C ILE A 150 -35.82 -48.01 -24.28
#